data_AF-A0A820MTJ1-F1
#
_entry.id   AF-A0A820MTJ1-F1
#
_cell.length_a   1.000
_cell.length_b   1.000
_cell.length_c   1.000
_cell.angle_alpha   90.00
_cell.angle_beta   90.00
_cell.angle_gamma   90.00
#
_symmetry.space_group_name_H-M   'P 1'
#
loop_
_entity.id
_entity.type
_entity.pdbx_description
1 polymer ?
#
loop_
_entity_poly.entity_id
_entity_poly.type
_entity_poly.pdbx_seq_one_letter_code
_entity_poly.pdbx_strand_id
1 'polypeptide(L)'
;LNLYVYEYLYHIGAAKAAQGFCADMKWEPSKLSLGEPPGFLLSWWCVFWDLYSAAPERREQHPHSEEAKAFHDYGFINSNYAPNGIPPQV
;
A
#
# COMPACT_ATOMS: atom_id res chain seq x y z
N LEU A 1 -11.68 -5.73 2.52
CA LEU A 1 -10.63 -5.59 3.56
C LEU A 1 -10.46 -6.86 4.39
N ASN A 2 -11.51 -7.36 5.07
CA ASN A 2 -11.43 -8.55 5.93
C ASN A 2 -10.82 -9.80 5.28
N LEU A 3 -11.16 -10.09 4.01
CA LEU A 3 -10.53 -11.19 3.26
C LEU A 3 -9.01 -11.04 3.17
N TYR A 4 -8.53 -9.84 2.85
CA TYR A 4 -7.10 -9.58 2.71
C TYR A 4 -6.36 -9.52 4.05
N VAL A 5 -7.07 -9.19 5.14
CA VAL A 5 -6.53 -9.32 6.51
C VAL A 5 -6.36 -10.80 6.86
N TYR A 6 -7.35 -11.63 6.56
CA TYR A 6 -7.23 -13.08 6.73
C TYR A 6 -6.10 -13.67 5.87
N GLU A 7 -6.04 -13.31 4.58
CA GLU A 7 -4.97 -13.73 3.66
C GLU A 7 -3.59 -13.35 4.20
N TYR A 8 -3.43 -12.12 4.72
CA TYR A 8 -2.20 -11.68 5.35
C TYR A 8 -1.82 -12.55 6.54
N LEU A 9 -2.75 -12.77 7.50
CA LEU A 9 -2.51 -13.61 8.67
C LEU A 9 -2.14 -15.04 8.29
N TYR A 10 -2.76 -15.57 7.22
CA TYR A 10 -2.44 -16.89 6.67
C TYR A 10 -1.03 -16.93 6.08
N HIS A 11 -0.67 -15.99 5.20
CA HIS A 11 0.64 -15.95 4.54
C HIS A 11 1.81 -15.72 5.50
N ILE A 12 1.64 -14.95 6.58
CA ILE A 12 2.69 -14.75 7.58
C ILE A 12 2.79 -15.90 8.59
N GLY A 13 1.97 -16.95 8.47
CA GLY A 13 1.98 -18.11 9.37
C GLY A 13 1.31 -17.87 10.74
N ALA A 14 0.51 -16.81 10.91
CA ALA A 14 -0.19 -16.50 12.14
C ALA A 14 -1.49 -17.33 12.31
N ALA A 15 -1.37 -18.66 12.25
CA ALA A 15 -2.49 -19.60 12.14
C ALA A 15 -3.57 -19.42 13.23
N LYS A 16 -3.18 -19.20 14.50
CA LYS A 16 -4.13 -18.98 15.61
C LYS A 16 -4.96 -17.70 15.43
N ALA A 17 -4.32 -16.62 14.97
CA ALA A 17 -5.00 -15.35 14.71
C ALA A 17 -5.92 -15.47 13.50
N ALA A 18 -5.47 -16.12 12.42
CA ALA A 18 -6.29 -16.38 11.24
C ALA A 18 -7.53 -17.22 11.58
N GLN A 19 -7.37 -18.27 12.40
CA GLN A 19 -8.48 -19.11 12.86
C GLN A 19 -9.47 -18.34 13.73
N GLY A 20 -8.98 -17.58 14.72
CA GLY A 20 -9.84 -16.75 15.59
C GLY A 20 -10.63 -15.72 14.79
N PHE A 21 -9.96 -15.05 13.84
CA PHE A 21 -10.60 -14.08 12.95
C PHE A 21 -11.73 -14.70 12.11
N CYS A 22 -11.52 -15.89 11.55
CA CYS A 22 -12.58 -16.62 10.85
C CYS A 22 -13.74 -17.01 11.76
N ALA A 23 -13.46 -17.42 13.01
CA ALA A 23 -14.51 -17.78 13.96
C ALA A 23 -15.39 -16.59 14.31
N ASP A 24 -14.80 -15.42 14.57
CA ASP A 24 -15.53 -14.18 14.87
C ASP A 24 -16.42 -13.74 13.70
N MET A 25 -15.91 -13.90 12.47
CA MET A 25 -16.65 -13.60 11.24
C MET A 25 -17.64 -14.70 10.83
N LYS A 26 -17.63 -15.85 11.52
CA LYS A 26 -18.37 -17.09 11.16
C LYS A 26 -18.11 -17.53 9.71
N TRP A 27 -16.85 -17.43 9.28
CA TRP A 27 -16.43 -17.81 7.93
C TRP A 27 -15.96 -19.25 7.88
N GLU A 28 -16.22 -19.91 6.74
CA GLU A 28 -15.63 -21.20 6.41
C GLU A 28 -14.36 -21.00 5.56
N PRO A 29 -13.17 -21.28 6.09
CA PRO A 29 -11.90 -21.02 5.40
C PRO A 29 -11.77 -21.70 4.03
N SER A 30 -12.40 -22.87 3.85
CA SER A 30 -12.38 -23.65 2.60
C SER A 30 -13.08 -22.97 1.43
N LYS A 31 -13.93 -21.96 1.67
CA LYS A 31 -14.64 -21.20 0.65
C LYS A 31 -13.88 -19.94 0.22
N LEU A 32 -12.75 -19.62 0.86
CA LEU A 32 -11.98 -18.43 0.59
C LEU A 32 -10.93 -18.72 -0.50
N SER A 33 -10.91 -17.89 -1.54
CA SER A 33 -9.86 -17.92 -2.55
C SER A 33 -8.72 -17.01 -2.09
N LEU A 34 -7.53 -17.59 -1.93
CA LEU A 34 -6.31 -16.88 -1.53
C LEU A 34 -5.39 -16.74 -2.74
N GLY A 35 -4.75 -15.57 -2.88
CA GLY A 35 -3.71 -15.35 -3.89
C GLY A 35 -2.36 -15.94 -3.46
N GLU A 36 -1.35 -15.77 -4.30
CA GLU A 36 0.02 -16.16 -3.96
C GLU A 36 0.65 -15.22 -2.91
N PRO A 37 1.56 -15.70 -2.05
CA PRO A 37 2.35 -14.86 -1.17
C PRO A 37 3.13 -13.78 -1.95
N PRO A 38 3.31 -12.56 -1.40
CA PRO A 38 2.94 -12.11 -0.05
C PRO A 38 1.45 -11.76 0.14
N GLY A 39 0.61 -11.87 -0.89
CA GLY A 39 -0.81 -11.51 -0.86
C GLY A 39 -1.08 -10.05 -1.19
N PHE A 40 -2.36 -9.71 -1.36
CA PHE A 40 -2.80 -8.40 -1.84
C PHE A 40 -2.53 -7.29 -0.81
N LEU A 41 -2.88 -7.52 0.47
CA LEU A 41 -2.75 -6.49 1.52
C LEU A 41 -1.31 -6.05 1.70
N LEU A 42 -0.38 -7.01 1.85
CA LEU A 42 1.02 -6.69 2.11
C LEU A 42 1.65 -6.00 0.88
N SER A 43 1.37 -6.48 -0.34
CA SER A 43 1.89 -5.87 -1.56
C SER A 43 1.48 -4.40 -1.69
N TRP A 44 0.18 -4.09 -1.54
CA TRP A 44 -0.31 -2.73 -1.63
C TRP A 44 0.07 -1.87 -0.43
N TRP A 45 0.18 -2.45 0.76
CA TRP A 45 0.67 -1.72 1.94
C TRP A 45 2.13 -1.29 1.77
N CYS A 46 2.99 -2.14 1.21
CA CYS A 46 4.37 -1.77 0.88
C CYS A 46 4.42 -0.59 -0.11
N VAL A 47 3.66 -0.65 -1.20
CA VAL A 47 3.58 0.46 -2.18
C VAL A 47 3.05 1.73 -1.52
N PHE A 48 1.98 1.63 -0.72
CA PHE A 48 1.42 2.76 0.00
C PHE A 48 2.44 3.40 0.95
N TRP A 49 3.11 2.58 1.76
CA TRP A 49 4.08 3.05 2.75
C TRP A 49 5.29 3.71 2.08
N ASP A 50 5.74 3.16 0.96
CA ASP A 50 6.84 3.71 0.17
C ASP A 50 6.49 5.10 -0.38
N LEU A 51 5.31 5.24 -0.99
CA LEU A 51 4.78 6.53 -1.45
C LEU A 51 4.53 7.52 -0.30
N TYR A 52 3.99 7.04 0.82
CA TYR A 52 3.73 7.87 1.99
C TYR A 52 5.03 8.43 2.58
N SER A 53 6.07 7.59 2.63
CA SER A 53 7.40 7.93 3.12
C SER A 53 8.12 8.87 2.16
N ALA A 54 7.96 8.69 0.85
CA ALA A 54 8.54 9.55 -0.19
C ALA A 54 7.89 10.95 -0.31
N ALA A 55 6.78 11.20 0.38
CA ALA A 55 6.11 12.49 0.35
C ALA A 55 7.06 13.62 0.82
N PRO A 56 7.02 14.83 0.20
CA PRO A 56 7.97 15.90 0.47
C PRO A 56 8.14 16.26 1.95
N GLU A 57 7.04 16.22 2.72
CA GLU A 57 7.02 16.53 4.15
C GLU A 57 7.58 15.43 5.07
N ARG A 58 7.82 14.21 4.55
CA ARG A 58 8.23 13.03 5.32
C ARG A 58 9.50 12.34 4.82
N ARG A 59 9.92 12.60 3.58
CA ARG A 59 11.01 11.88 2.89
C ARG A 59 12.38 11.95 3.59
N GLU A 60 12.61 12.94 4.45
CA GLU A 60 13.85 13.03 5.22
C GLU A 60 13.86 12.13 6.47
N GLN A 61 12.70 11.65 6.91
CA GLN A 61 12.53 10.92 8.17
C GLN A 61 12.37 9.41 7.98
N HIS A 62 11.97 8.98 6.79
CA HIS A 62 11.65 7.58 6.51
C HIS A 62 12.33 7.09 5.22
N PRO A 63 12.91 5.88 5.22
CA PRO A 63 13.40 5.25 4.00
C PRO A 63 12.30 5.11 2.96
N HIS A 64 12.65 5.33 1.69
CA HIS A 64 11.74 5.23 0.55
C HIS A 64 12.54 4.91 -0.72
N SER A 65 11.87 4.41 -1.75
CA SER A 65 12.45 4.13 -3.07
C SER A 65 12.61 5.41 -3.90
N GLU A 66 13.55 5.38 -4.84
CA GLU A 66 13.75 6.46 -5.81
C GLU A 66 12.54 6.57 -6.76
N GLU A 67 11.87 5.46 -7.07
CA GLU A 67 10.64 5.43 -7.86
C GLU A 67 9.49 6.15 -7.15
N ALA A 68 9.31 5.92 -5.84
CA ALA A 68 8.30 6.61 -5.05
C ALA A 68 8.60 8.10 -4.91
N LYS A 69 9.87 8.47 -4.77
CA LYS A 69 10.31 9.87 -4.78
C LYS A 69 10.01 10.54 -6.13
N ALA A 70 10.37 9.88 -7.23
CA ALA A 70 10.10 10.35 -8.58
C ALA A 70 8.59 10.53 -8.83
N PHE A 71 7.75 9.65 -8.27
CA PHE A 71 6.30 9.80 -8.36
C PHE A 71 5.79 11.11 -7.71
N HIS A 72 6.37 11.56 -6.60
CA HIS A 72 6.02 12.86 -6.01
C HIS A 72 6.67 14.04 -6.74
N ASP A 73 7.91 13.89 -7.19
CA ASP A 73 8.63 14.96 -7.88
C ASP A 73 8.06 15.23 -9.30
N TYR A 74 7.50 14.21 -9.98
CA TYR A 74 7.03 14.30 -11.37
C TYR A 74 5.56 13.87 -11.59
N GLY A 75 5.00 13.00 -10.75
CA GLY A 75 3.69 12.36 -10.98
C GLY A 75 2.49 13.23 -10.60
N PHE A 76 2.69 14.25 -9.77
CA PHE A 76 1.71 15.29 -9.45
C PHE A 76 2.17 16.66 -9.94
N ILE A 77 2.69 16.76 -11.18
CA ILE A 77 2.72 18.07 -11.85
C ILE A 77 1.25 18.54 -11.86
N ASN A 78 0.96 19.45 -10.94
CA ASN A 78 -0.25 20.26 -10.87
C ASN A 78 -0.79 20.44 -12.28
N SER A 79 -2.08 20.15 -12.53
CA SER A 79 -2.74 20.50 -13.79
C SER A 79 -2.67 22.01 -14.13
N ASN A 80 -2.05 22.82 -13.26
CA ASN A 80 -1.75 24.23 -13.46
C ASN A 80 -0.34 24.53 -13.99
N TYR A 81 0.58 23.56 -14.10
CA TYR A 81 1.84 23.76 -14.79
C TYR A 81 1.76 23.16 -16.18
N ALA A 82 1.65 24.05 -17.17
CA ALA A 82 1.86 23.69 -18.57
C ALA A 82 3.22 22.96 -18.71
N PRO A 83 3.40 22.09 -19.73
CA PRO A 83 4.53 21.15 -19.84
C PRO A 83 5.94 21.80 -19.91
N ASN A 84 6.02 23.13 -19.83
CA ASN A 84 7.23 23.93 -20.01
C ASN A 84 7.66 24.73 -18.77
N GLY A 85 7.16 24.41 -17.57
CA GLY A 85 7.72 24.95 -16.33
C GLY A 85 7.65 26.48 -16.16
N ILE A 86 6.70 27.15 -16.79
CA ILE A 86 6.51 28.59 -16.64
C ILE A 86 5.65 28.84 -15.39
N PRO A 87 6.15 29.54 -14.35
CA PRO A 87 5.34 29.89 -13.19
C PRO A 87 4.21 30.86 -13.58
N PRO A 88 3.04 30.80 -12.91
CA PRO A 88 1.95 31.71 -13.18
C PRO A 88 2.41 33.15 -12.91
N GLN A 89 2.32 33.98 -13.95
CA GLN A 89 2.55 35.41 -13.85
C GLN A 89 1.40 36.02 -13.04
N VAL A 90 1.75 36.72 -11.95
CA VAL A 90 0.83 37.51 -11.13
C VAL A 90 0.31 38.74 -11.87
#